data_AF-A0A382TGF0-F1
#
_entry.id   AF-A0A382TGF0-F1
#
_cell.length_a   1.000
_cell.length_b   1.000
_cell.length_c   1.000
_cell.angle_alpha   90.00
_cell.angle_beta   90.00
_cell.angle_gamma   90.00
#
_symmetry.space_group_name_H-M   'P 1'
#
loop_
_entity.id
_entity.type
_entity.pdbx_description
1 polymer ?
#
loop_
_entity_poly.entity_id
_entity_poly.type
_entity_poly.pdbx_seq_one_letter_code
_entity_poly.pdbx_strand_id
1 'polypeptide(L)' 'MNDFLKNLKIKENNFGSCSGPDGWIENSESKIIESFNPSNGKRIASVFEATIDDYNGIIKQSLE' A
#
# COMPACT_ATOMS: atom_id res chain seq x y z
N MET A 1 -2.50 13.86 8.43
CA MET A 1 -2.61 12.55 9.11
C MET A 1 -2.94 12.63 10.61
N ASN A 2 -3.96 11.90 11.10
CA ASN A 2 -4.28 11.80 12.53
C ASN A 2 -3.28 10.86 13.27
N ASP A 3 -3.22 10.94 14.61
CA ASP A 3 -2.21 10.18 15.37
C ASP A 3 -2.46 8.67 15.41
N PHE A 4 -3.72 8.24 15.26
CA PHE A 4 -4.07 6.83 15.15
C PHE A 4 -3.41 6.17 13.92
N LEU A 5 -3.51 6.81 12.76
CA LEU A 5 -2.91 6.30 11.52
C LEU A 5 -1.37 6.31 11.57
N LYS A 6 -0.77 7.33 12.21
CA LYS A 6 0.68 7.36 12.44
C LYS A 6 1.16 6.19 13.30
N ASN A 7 0.40 5.82 14.34
CA ASN A 7 0.73 4.68 15.20
C ASN A 7 0.68 3.34 14.45
N LEU A 8 -0.17 3.24 13.41
CA LEU A 8 -0.21 2.11 12.48
C LEU A 8 0.83 2.22 11.34
N LYS A 9 1.68 3.25 11.35
CA LYS A 9 2.67 3.56 10.32
C LYS A 9 2.06 3.84 8.93
N ILE A 10 0.79 4.24 8.86
CA ILE A 10 0.15 4.67 7.62
C ILE A 10 0.62 6.09 7.28
N LYS A 11 1.15 6.25 6.06
CA LYS A 11 1.61 7.51 5.46
C LYS A 11 0.52 8.07 4.53
N GLU A 12 0.73 9.27 4.01
CA GLU A 12 -0.21 9.86 3.03
C GLU A 12 -0.29 9.02 1.74
N ASN A 13 0.85 8.48 1.30
CA ASN A 13 0.95 7.51 0.21
C ASN A 13 1.64 6.24 0.74
N ASN A 14 1.06 5.07 0.49
CA ASN A 14 1.52 3.78 1.01
C ASN A 14 1.75 2.81 -0.15
N PHE A 15 2.65 1.85 0.01
CA PHE A 15 2.85 0.79 -0.98
C PHE A 15 1.89 -0.37 -0.71
N GLY A 16 1.20 -0.86 -1.74
CA GLY A 16 0.17 -1.91 -1.62
C GLY A 16 0.70 -3.34 -1.76
N SER A 17 1.96 -3.49 -2.16
CA SER A 17 2.60 -4.77 -2.47
C SER A 17 3.61 -5.16 -1.39
N CYS A 18 3.51 -6.38 -0.86
CA CYS A 18 4.41 -6.90 0.17
C CYS A 18 4.62 -8.42 0.02
N SER A 19 5.87 -8.88 0.07
CA SER A 19 6.24 -10.30 -0.02
C SER A 19 6.52 -10.97 1.33
N GLY A 20 6.40 -10.24 2.45
CA GLY A 20 6.68 -10.77 3.79
C GLY A 20 7.31 -9.73 4.71
N PRO A 21 7.84 -10.14 5.89
CA PRO A 21 8.64 -9.26 6.74
C PRO A 21 9.72 -8.55 5.94
N ASP A 22 9.81 -7.22 6.08
CA ASP A 22 10.73 -6.34 5.34
C ASP A 22 10.59 -6.38 3.79
N GLY A 23 9.58 -7.05 3.26
CA GLY A 23 9.36 -7.28 1.82
C GLY A 23 8.39 -6.30 1.16
N TRP A 24 8.25 -5.08 1.69
CA TRP A 24 7.43 -4.05 1.04
C TRP A 24 8.05 -3.62 -0.28
N ILE A 25 7.26 -3.64 -1.36
CA ILE A 25 7.73 -3.27 -2.70
C ILE A 25 7.46 -1.78 -2.92
N GLU A 26 8.54 -0.98 -2.93
CA GLU A 26 8.48 0.47 -3.10
C GLU A 26 8.36 0.87 -4.59
N ASN A 27 7.26 0.49 -5.22
CA ASN A 27 6.96 0.83 -6.62
C ASN A 27 5.99 2.02 -6.69
N SER A 28 6.46 3.15 -7.19
CA SER A 28 5.66 4.37 -7.38
C SER A 28 5.16 4.59 -8.82
N GLU A 29 5.46 3.69 -9.74
CA GLU A 29 5.05 3.75 -11.15
C GLU A 29 3.65 3.16 -11.38
N SER A 30 3.03 2.62 -10.34
CA SER A 30 1.71 2.00 -10.40
C SER A 30 0.58 3.00 -10.20
N LYS A 31 -0.65 2.55 -10.48
CA LYS A 31 -1.85 3.35 -10.22
C LYS A 31 -1.99 3.61 -8.72
N ILE A 32 -2.55 4.78 -8.39
CA ILE A 32 -2.87 5.15 -7.03
C ILE A 32 -4.37 4.99 -6.80
N ILE A 33 -4.75 4.27 -5.76
CA ILE A 33 -6.11 4.26 -5.24
C ILE A 33 -6.21 5.12 -3.98
N GLU A 34 -7.24 5.95 -3.92
CA GLU A 34 -7.53 6.80 -2.76
C GLU A 34 -8.60 6.16 -1.88
N SER A 35 -8.35 6.12 -0.56
CA SER A 35 -9.31 5.63 0.42
C SER A 35 -10.08 6.79 1.04
N PHE A 36 -11.41 6.68 1.11
CA PHE A 36 -12.30 7.70 1.65
C PHE A 36 -13.13 7.15 2.81
N ASN A 37 -13.34 7.98 3.83
CA ASN A 37 -14.21 7.64 4.95
C ASN A 37 -15.68 7.74 4.50
N PRO A 38 -16.47 6.65 4.52
CA PRO A 38 -17.84 6.68 4.03
C PRO A 38 -18.79 7.53 4.91
N SER A 39 -18.44 7.80 6.17
CA SER A 39 -19.28 8.62 7.07
C SER A 39 -19.23 10.12 6.78
N ASN A 40 -18.20 10.60 6.09
CA ASN A 40 -18.00 12.04 5.87
C ASN A 40 -17.36 12.40 4.51
N GLY A 41 -17.06 11.42 3.67
CA GLY A 41 -16.46 11.61 2.36
C GLY A 41 -15.02 12.13 2.36
N LYS A 42 -14.38 12.31 3.53
CA LYS A 42 -13.00 12.83 3.60
C LYS A 42 -12.00 11.75 3.24
N ARG A 43 -10.98 12.13 2.48
CA ARG A 43 -9.85 11.26 2.15
C ARG A 43 -9.10 10.84 3.42
N ILE A 44 -8.74 9.56 3.49
CA ILE A 44 -7.94 8.97 4.57
C ILE A 44 -6.46 8.97 4.18
N ALA A 45 -6.12 8.27 3.10
CA ALA A 45 -4.77 8.12 2.56
C ALA A 45 -4.85 7.52 1.13
N SER A 46 -3.71 7.27 0.50
CA SER A 46 -3.61 6.58 -0.79
C SER A 46 -2.71 5.34 -0.73
N VAL A 47 -2.88 4.45 -1.71
CA VAL A 47 -2.06 3.24 -1.90
C VAL A 47 -1.63 3.14 -3.36
N PHE A 48 -0.34 2.90 -3.60
CA PHE A 48 0.18 2.42 -4.89
C PHE A 48 -0.23 0.96 -5.08
N GLU A 49 -1.05 0.68 -6.09
CA GLU A 49 -1.55 -0.66 -6.41
C GLU A 49 -0.44 -1.59 -6.88
N ALA A 50 -0.66 -2.90 -6.83
CA ALA A 50 0.26 -3.87 -7.39
C ALA A 50 0.28 -3.78 -8.92
N THR A 51 1.47 -3.73 -9.50
CA THR A 51 1.68 -4.05 -10.92
C THR A 51 1.75 -5.57 -11.13
N ILE A 52 1.71 -5.99 -12.39
CA ILE A 52 1.92 -7.40 -12.77
C ILE A 52 3.31 -7.88 -12.30
N ASP A 53 4.32 -7.03 -12.38
CA ASP A 53 5.68 -7.36 -11.98
C ASP A 53 5.80 -7.52 -10.45
N ASP A 54 5.13 -6.63 -9.68
CA ASP A 54 5.08 -6.77 -8.22
C ASP A 54 4.40 -8.09 -7.82
N TYR A 55 3.27 -8.41 -8.47
CA TYR A 55 2.55 -9.68 -8.26
C TYR A 55 3.44 -10.89 -8.54
N ASN A 56 4.09 -10.93 -9.71
CA ASN A 56 4.98 -12.03 -10.08
C ASN A 56 6.14 -12.18 -9.11
N GLY A 57 6.72 -11.07 -8.65
CA GLY A 57 7.78 -11.04 -7.65
C GLY A 57 7.35 -11.59 -6.30
N ILE A 58 6.14 -11.27 -5.84
CA ILE A 58 5.57 -11.79 -4.58
C ILE A 58 5.33 -13.29 -4.69
N ILE A 59 4.70 -13.76 -5.77
CA ILE A 59 4.42 -15.19 -5.97
C ILE A 59 5.71 -16.00 -5.98
N LYS A 60 6.75 -15.51 -6.68
CA LYS A 60 8.04 -16.17 -6.71
C LYS A 60 8.64 -16.31 -5.30
N GLN A 61 8.68 -15.22 -4.52
CA GLN A 61 9.20 -15.25 -3.15
C GLN A 61 8.38 -16.15 -2.22
N SER A 62 7.08 -16.28 -2.45
CA SER A 62 6.20 -17.12 -1.63
C SER A 62 6.41 -18.63 -1.84
N LEU A 63 7.18 -19.03 -2.85
CA LEU A 63 7.51 -20.42 -3.15
C LEU A 63 8.90 -20.84 -2.64
N GLU A 64 9.67 -19.91 -2.09
CA GLU A 64 10.99 -20.12 -1.47
C GLU A 64 10.85 -20.45 0.03
#